data_AF-A0A6B3CI25-F1
#
_entry.id   AF-A0A6B3CI25-F1
#
_cell.length_a   1.000
_cell.length_b   1.000
_cell.length_c   1.000
_cell.angle_alpha   90.00
_cell.angle_beta   90.00
_cell.angle_gamma   90.00
#
_symmetry.space_group_name_H-M   'P 1'
#
loop_
_entity.id
_entity.type
_entity.pdbx_description
1 polymer ?
#
loop_
_entity_poly.entity_id
_entity_poly.type
_entity_poly.pdbx_seq_one_letter_code
_entity_poly.pdbx_strand_id
1 'polypeptide(L)'
;ASATLAPERRSLVLEVVARLIFHPVLVLSVYLLLCAENLPGGGFVAGLTAGVAFIARYLAGGRHELADAVRFKPGLFTGLGLFLST
;
A
#
# COMPACT_ATOMS: atom_id res chain seq x y z
N ALA A 1 -10.07 -3.18 -38.19
CA ALA A 1 -10.76 -3.80 -37.04
C ALA A 1 -9.88 -3.65 -35.81
N SER A 2 -10.10 -2.58 -35.05
CA SER A 2 -9.55 -2.41 -33.71
C SER A 2 -10.50 -1.44 -32.99
N ALA A 3 -11.32 -1.97 -32.10
CA ALA A 3 -12.24 -1.19 -31.31
C ALA A 3 -11.43 -0.27 -30.39
N THR A 4 -11.45 1.02 -30.71
CA THR A 4 -10.96 2.13 -29.90
C THR A 4 -11.77 2.19 -28.60
N LEU A 5 -11.40 1.38 -27.60
CA LEU A 5 -12.04 1.40 -26.29
C LEU A 5 -11.83 2.78 -25.64
N ALA A 6 -12.95 3.41 -25.29
CA ALA A 6 -13.07 4.79 -24.86
C ALA A 6 -12.22 5.15 -23.62
N PRO A 7 -11.75 6.42 -23.51
CA PRO A 7 -11.02 6.95 -22.36
C PRO A 7 -11.84 7.05 -21.05
N GLU A 8 -13.11 6.66 -21.06
CA GLU A 8 -14.08 6.86 -19.97
C GLU A 8 -13.97 5.91 -18.77
N ARG A 9 -13.21 4.81 -18.84
CA ARG A 9 -13.02 3.90 -17.68
C ARG A 9 -11.79 4.24 -16.83
N ARG A 10 -11.38 5.51 -16.78
CA ARG A 10 -10.38 6.00 -15.82
C ARG A 10 -11.11 6.39 -14.54
N SER A 11 -11.23 5.45 -13.60
CA SER A 11 -11.93 5.69 -12.34
C SER A 11 -11.11 6.60 -11.44
N LEU A 12 -11.28 7.93 -11.59
CA LEU A 12 -10.79 8.94 -10.65
C LEU A 12 -11.26 8.64 -9.21
N VAL A 13 -12.43 8.02 -9.08
CA VAL A 13 -12.97 7.58 -7.80
C VAL A 13 -12.04 6.57 -7.13
N LEU A 14 -11.52 5.57 -7.86
CA LEU A 14 -10.56 4.59 -7.32
C LEU A 14 -9.29 5.28 -6.83
N GLU A 15 -8.80 6.28 -7.58
CA GLU A 15 -7.60 7.02 -7.25
C GLU A 15 -7.75 7.85 -5.97
N VAL A 16 -8.86 8.59 -5.86
CA VAL A 16 -9.18 9.42 -4.70
C VAL A 16 -9.43 8.54 -3.47
N VAL A 17 -10.24 7.48 -3.63
CA VAL A 17 -10.55 6.55 -2.53
C VAL A 17 -9.28 5.86 -2.04
N ALA A 18 -8.40 5.38 -2.94
CA ALA A 18 -7.15 4.75 -2.53
C ALA A 18 -6.19 5.71 -1.80
N ARG A 19 -6.06 6.97 -2.24
CA ARG A 19 -5.27 7.98 -1.50
C ARG A 19 -5.87 8.29 -0.14
N LEU A 20 -7.20 8.34 -0.05
CA LEU A 20 -7.93 8.64 1.17
C LEU A 20 -7.81 7.50 2.18
N ILE A 21 -7.92 6.23 1.76
CA ILE A 21 -7.79 5.07 2.65
C ILE A 21 -6.33 4.73 2.97
N PHE A 22 -5.37 5.14 2.15
CA PHE A 22 -3.96 4.82 2.38
C PHE A 22 -3.45 5.35 3.73
N HIS A 23 -3.71 6.61 4.03
CA HIS A 23 -3.29 7.26 5.28
C HIS A 23 -3.87 6.58 6.53
N PRO A 24 -5.19 6.34 6.66
CA PRO A 24 -5.75 5.68 7.82
C PRO A 24 -5.33 4.20 7.94
N VAL A 25 -5.15 3.47 6.82
CA VAL A 25 -4.68 2.07 6.88
C VAL A 25 -3.22 1.99 7.33
N LEU A 26 -2.37 2.95 6.96
CA LEU A 26 -1.01 3.04 7.50
C LEU A 26 -1.00 3.33 9.00
N VAL A 27 -1.83 4.27 9.47
CA VAL A 27 -1.97 4.55 10.91
C VAL A 27 -2.47 3.30 11.65
N LEU A 28 -3.42 2.57 11.06
CA LEU A 28 -3.91 1.30 11.61
C LEU A 28 -2.81 0.24 11.66
N SER A 29 -1.98 0.12 10.63
CA SER A 29 -0.84 -0.82 10.63
C SER A 29 0.13 -0.51 11.78
N VAL A 30 0.49 0.76 11.99
CA VAL A 30 1.34 1.15 13.13
C VAL A 30 0.65 0.89 14.46
N TYR A 31 -0.65 1.16 14.58
CA TYR A 31 -1.43 0.85 15.77
C TYR A 31 -1.42 -0.65 16.09
N LEU A 32 -1.61 -1.51 15.09
CA LEU A 32 -1.58 -2.97 15.24
C LEU A 32 -0.20 -3.48 15.67
N LEU A 33 0.87 -2.80 15.27
CA LEU A 33 2.23 -3.11 15.72
C LEU A 33 2.39 -2.85 17.23
N LEU A 34 1.82 -1.75 17.72
CA LEU A 34 1.90 -1.34 19.13
C LEU A 34 0.90 -2.06 20.04
N CYS A 35 -0.25 -2.48 19.51
CA CYS A 35 -1.29 -3.18 20.28
C CYS A 35 -0.95 -4.63 20.65
N ALA A 36 0.24 -5.11 20.32
CA ALA A 36 0.63 -6.52 20.42
C ALA A 36 0.59 -7.10 21.85
N GLU A 37 0.67 -6.28 22.89
CA GLU A 37 0.69 -6.77 24.28
C GLU A 37 -0.69 -7.11 24.85
N ASN A 38 -1.75 -6.42 24.44
CA ASN A 38 -3.05 -6.48 25.14
C ASN A 38 -4.22 -6.82 24.22
N LEU A 39 -4.05 -6.70 22.90
CA LEU A 39 -5.07 -7.00 21.90
C LEU A 39 -4.47 -7.95 20.85
N PRO A 40 -5.30 -8.74 20.14
CA PRO A 40 -4.83 -9.50 19.00
C PRO A 40 -4.19 -8.54 17.97
N GLY A 41 -2.87 -8.58 17.88
CA GLY A 41 -2.03 -7.64 17.14
C GLY A 41 -0.61 -8.19 16.95
N GLY A 42 0.31 -7.36 16.47
CA GLY A 42 1.71 -7.74 16.26
C GLY A 42 2.25 -7.43 14.86
N GLY A 43 3.56 -7.65 14.69
CA GLY A 43 4.30 -7.29 13.47
C GLY A 43 3.81 -7.96 12.19
N PHE A 44 3.29 -9.20 12.27
CA PHE A 44 2.78 -9.92 11.11
C PHE A 44 1.47 -9.31 10.58
N VAL A 45 0.48 -9.10 11.46
CA VAL A 45 -0.81 -8.51 11.08
C VAL A 45 -0.60 -7.06 10.63
N ALA A 46 0.22 -6.29 11.36
CA ALA A 46 0.62 -4.94 10.97
C ALA A 46 1.28 -4.90 9.57
N GLY A 47 2.19 -5.84 9.29
CA GLY A 47 2.87 -5.96 8.00
C GLY A 47 1.92 -6.30 6.84
N LEU A 48 0.97 -7.21 7.04
CA LEU A 48 -0.06 -7.52 6.03
C LEU A 48 -0.96 -6.32 5.76
N THR A 49 -1.40 -5.61 6.80
CA THR A 49 -2.23 -4.40 6.66
C THR A 49 -1.50 -3.28 5.92
N ALA A 50 -0.21 -3.04 6.22
CA ALA A 50 0.61 -2.12 5.46
C ALA A 50 0.74 -2.57 3.99
N GLY A 51 0.99 -3.86 3.74
CA GLY A 51 1.08 -4.42 2.39
C GLY A 51 -0.18 -4.17 1.56
N VAL A 52 -1.36 -4.38 2.14
CA VAL A 52 -2.64 -4.08 1.49
C VAL A 52 -2.78 -2.58 1.19
N ALA A 53 -2.37 -1.69 2.09
CA ALA A 53 -2.37 -0.25 1.85
C ALA A 53 -1.50 0.14 0.65
N PHE A 54 -0.29 -0.42 0.56
CA PHE A 54 0.62 -0.18 -0.56
C PHE A 54 0.09 -0.75 -1.87
N ILE A 55 -0.49 -1.94 -1.86
CA ILE A 55 -1.14 -2.54 -3.05
C ILE A 55 -2.30 -1.67 -3.52
N ALA A 56 -3.17 -1.22 -2.60
CA ALA A 56 -4.30 -0.34 -2.94
C ALA A 56 -3.81 0.99 -3.55
N ARG A 57 -2.77 1.60 -2.97
CA ARG A 57 -2.11 2.80 -3.50
C ARG A 57 -1.51 2.56 -4.89
N TYR A 58 -0.91 1.39 -5.11
CA TYR A 58 -0.32 0.98 -6.38
C TYR A 58 -1.36 0.77 -7.48
N LEU A 59 -2.46 0.07 -7.19
CA LEU A 59 -3.55 -0.17 -8.15
C LEU A 59 -4.22 1.14 -8.59
N ALA A 60 -4.39 2.09 -7.67
CA ALA A 60 -4.96 3.40 -7.94
C ALA A 60 -4.10 4.32 -8.80
N GLY A 61 -2.79 4.09 -8.87
CA GLY A 61 -1.86 4.86 -9.71
C GLY A 61 -1.82 4.42 -11.18
N GLY A 62 -2.67 3.45 -11.59
CA GLY A 62 -2.65 2.73 -12.87
C GLY A 62 -1.83 3.30 -14.03
N ARG A 63 -0.82 2.54 -14.49
CA ARG A 63 -0.14 2.53 -15.82
C ARG A 63 0.47 3.83 -16.38
N HIS A 64 0.09 5.03 -15.93
CA HIS A 64 0.56 6.30 -16.52
C HIS A 64 1.67 6.98 -15.73
N GLU A 65 2.09 6.41 -14.60
CA GLU A 65 3.40 6.67 -13.96
C GLU A 65 4.14 5.36 -13.63
N LEU A 66 3.82 4.26 -14.35
CA LEU A 66 4.57 3.00 -14.22
C LEU A 66 6.05 3.13 -14.67
N ALA A 67 6.44 4.30 -15.19
CA ALA A 67 7.82 4.61 -15.61
C ALA A 67 8.62 5.46 -14.61
N ASP A 68 8.02 6.10 -13.59
CA ASP A 68 8.75 7.06 -12.71
C ASP A 68 8.65 6.80 -11.19
N ALA A 69 7.69 6.00 -10.72
CA ALA A 69 7.32 5.99 -9.30
C ALA A 69 7.73 4.74 -8.48
N VAL A 70 8.60 3.86 -8.98
CA VAL A 70 9.22 2.80 -8.13
C VAL A 70 10.31 3.42 -7.25
N ARG A 71 9.92 4.32 -6.33
CA ARG A 71 10.84 5.03 -5.43
C ARG A 71 11.12 4.26 -4.13
N PHE A 72 10.30 3.25 -3.80
CA PHE A 72 10.48 2.45 -2.60
C PHE A 72 11.12 1.11 -2.93
N LYS A 73 12.44 1.02 -2.71
CA LYS A 73 13.21 -0.22 -2.83
C LYS A 73 12.67 -1.24 -1.81
N PRO A 74 12.09 -2.38 -2.24
CA PRO A 74 11.62 -3.42 -1.33
C PRO A 74 12.70 -3.91 -0.35
N GLY A 75 13.96 -3.89 -0.80
CA GLY A 75 15.12 -4.27 0.01
C GLY A 75 15.35 -3.43 1.26
N LEU A 76 14.87 -2.18 1.31
CA LEU A 76 15.00 -1.35 2.51
C LEU A 76 14.07 -1.83 3.64
N PHE A 77 12.86 -2.28 3.28
CA PHE A 77 11.90 -2.83 4.23
C PHE A 77 12.35 -4.19 4.76
N THR A 78 12.92 -5.05 3.91
CA THR A 78 13.52 -6.32 4.33
C THR A 78 14.74 -6.10 5.23
N GLY A 79 15.60 -5.14 4.88
CA GLY A 79 16.76 -4.77 5.70
C GLY A 79 16.38 -4.21 7.07
N LEU A 80 15.36 -3.35 7.15
CA LEU A 80 14.83 -2.84 8.42
C LEU A 80 14.23 -3.94 9.29
N GLY A 81 13.48 -4.87 8.70
CA GLY A 81 12.90 -6.01 9.44
C GLY A 81 13.97 -6.93 10.04
N LEU A 82 15.06 -7.19 9.30
CA LEU A 82 16.20 -7.95 9.79
C LEU A 82 17.01 -7.19 10.85
N PHE A 83 17.26 -5.89 10.65
CA PHE A 83 17.99 -5.06 11.60
C PHE A 83 17.25 -4.91 12.94
N LEU A 84 15.92 -4.78 12.92
CA LEU A 84 15.09 -4.77 14.12
C LEU A 84 14.99 -6.14 14.80
N SER A 85 15.27 -7.23 14.08
CA SER A 85 15.21 -8.59 14.60
C SER A 85 16.53 -9.05 15.24
N THR A 86 17.65 -8.37 14.97
CA THR A 86 18.96 -8.68 15.57
C THR A 86 19.24 -7.81 16.78
#